data_AF-A0A969E456-F1
#
_entry.id   AF-A0A969E456-F1
#
_cell.length_a   1.000
_cell.length_b   1.000
_cell.length_c   1.000
_cell.angle_alpha   90.00
_cell.angle_beta   90.00
_cell.angle_gamma   90.00
#
_symmetry.space_group_name_H-M   'P 1'
#
loop_
_entity.id
_entity.type
_entity.pdbx_description
1 polymer ?
#
loop_
_entity_poly.entity_id
_entity_poly.type
_entity_poly.pdbx_seq_one_letter_code
_entity_poly.pdbx_strand_id
1 'polypeptide(L)'
;MVQTRSIPSATISVTYNGFTAEAQAAFQAAVNIWQSLLSSTQTIRINANFSELGTNVLGRAGATTFQLLTDGVDNTWYPVALAESLLNTNLNSNDADIEATFSSNFSNFYFGLDGDVPAGKIDFLTVVLHEIGHGVGFLGSARSVVTAGSFNSPCVNTVGSSCWGFTINNVTYPTSFDRFVKNGSGVSNTDLISFTNPSSTILDFLQSGNVFFHGSNVKSANSNAAAKLYAPSTYAAGSSYSHFDETLYPTGSPNGLMTPSLAARDVQRSPGQLGCALLKDIGWVVTSACATTLPIELSELTASKEGYRNQIKWTTLSERNNKSFIIERSKDGIDFKEIGTIEGFGTSQMPRNYAFFDEIPLNISYYRLKQVDFDGNSSLSKIVSVINEESRELVLFPNPAHDKLFINAPKLDNPVFDISIYDNIGRNILNKRISNEIDISQLNSGIFEIVITTEGVKTTKRFTKY
;
A
#
# COMPACT_ATOMS: atom_id res chain seq x y z
N MET A 1 4.16 32.95 -11.80
CA MET A 1 4.31 32.19 -10.55
C MET A 1 2.94 31.61 -10.22
N VAL A 2 2.66 30.37 -10.65
CA VAL A 2 1.40 29.70 -10.32
C VAL A 2 1.58 29.13 -8.93
N GLN A 3 0.94 29.74 -7.92
CA GLN A 3 0.83 29.13 -6.59
C GLN A 3 0.10 27.80 -6.75
N THR A 4 0.82 26.69 -6.61
CA THR A 4 0.22 25.37 -6.39
C THR A 4 -0.47 25.41 -5.03
N ARG A 5 -1.74 25.81 -4.98
CA ARG A 5 -2.59 25.59 -3.80
C ARG A 5 -2.66 24.08 -3.57
N SER A 6 -2.24 23.64 -2.39
CA SER A 6 -2.51 22.28 -1.92
C SER A 6 -4.02 22.06 -1.95
N ILE A 7 -4.50 21.12 -2.76
CA ILE A 7 -5.92 20.78 -2.80
C ILE A 7 -6.23 20.04 -1.49
N PRO A 8 -7.19 20.51 -0.68
CA PRO A 8 -7.43 19.91 0.63
C PRO A 8 -7.93 18.46 0.51
N SER A 9 -7.44 17.60 1.40
CA SER A 9 -8.03 16.29 1.66
C SER A 9 -9.49 16.43 2.06
N ALA A 10 -10.33 15.49 1.65
CA ALA A 10 -11.74 15.48 2.01
C ALA A 10 -11.92 15.38 3.53
N THR A 11 -12.95 16.04 4.05
CA THR A 11 -13.43 15.83 5.41
C THR A 11 -14.62 14.89 5.36
N ILE A 12 -14.57 13.81 6.14
CA ILE A 12 -15.68 12.87 6.26
C ILE A 12 -16.18 12.91 7.71
N SER A 13 -17.48 13.14 7.89
CA SER A 13 -18.14 13.12 9.20
C SER A 13 -19.07 11.92 9.28
N VAL A 14 -19.05 11.20 10.41
CA VAL A 14 -19.85 9.98 10.58
C VAL A 14 -20.78 10.11 11.78
N THR A 15 -22.05 9.78 11.57
CA THR A 15 -23.03 9.52 12.63
C THR A 15 -23.07 8.02 12.88
N TYR A 16 -22.69 7.58 14.08
CA TYR A 16 -22.64 6.16 14.44
C TYR A 16 -23.87 5.72 15.24
N ASN A 17 -24.59 4.72 14.75
CA ASN A 17 -25.75 4.13 15.41
C ASN A 17 -25.52 2.65 15.74
N GLY A 18 -25.55 2.27 17.01
CA GLY A 18 -25.49 0.86 17.45
C GLY A 18 -24.09 0.22 17.49
N PHE A 19 -23.03 0.95 17.18
CA PHE A 19 -21.65 0.43 17.20
C PHE A 19 -21.07 0.32 18.60
N THR A 20 -20.20 -0.68 18.82
CA THR A 20 -19.28 -0.71 19.97
C THR A 20 -18.10 0.24 19.73
N ALA A 21 -17.33 0.55 20.78
CA ALA A 21 -16.16 1.43 20.67
C ALA A 21 -15.10 0.87 19.71
N GLU A 22 -14.87 -0.45 19.72
CA GLU A 22 -13.91 -1.12 18.85
C GLU A 22 -14.37 -1.08 17.38
N ALA A 23 -15.66 -1.31 17.14
CA ALA A 23 -16.24 -1.23 15.81
C ALA A 23 -16.20 0.21 15.26
N GLN A 24 -16.46 1.22 16.10
CA GLN A 24 -16.29 2.63 15.73
C GLN A 24 -14.83 2.95 15.38
N ALA A 25 -13.86 2.46 16.15
CA ALA A 25 -12.44 2.69 15.88
C ALA A 25 -12.01 2.09 14.52
N ALA A 26 -12.44 0.87 14.22
CA ALA A 26 -12.20 0.22 12.94
C ALA A 26 -12.89 0.93 11.77
N PHE A 27 -14.12 1.42 11.96
CA PHE A 27 -14.80 2.24 10.97
C PHE A 27 -14.05 3.55 10.71
N GLN A 28 -13.67 4.26 11.78
CA GLN A 28 -12.96 5.53 11.67
C GLN A 28 -11.61 5.35 10.97
N ALA A 29 -10.93 4.21 11.14
CA ALA A 29 -9.72 3.90 10.40
C ALA A 29 -9.96 3.81 8.87
N ALA A 30 -11.07 3.20 8.44
CA ALA A 30 -11.47 3.19 7.02
C ALA A 30 -11.83 4.60 6.51
N VAL A 31 -12.48 5.41 7.34
CA VAL A 31 -12.77 6.82 7.04
C VAL A 31 -11.49 7.63 6.83
N ASN A 32 -10.50 7.45 7.70
CA ASN A 32 -9.22 8.15 7.60
C ASN A 32 -8.50 7.82 6.27
N ILE A 33 -8.60 6.57 5.81
CA ILE A 33 -8.09 6.17 4.49
C ILE A 33 -8.81 6.97 3.40
N TRP A 34 -10.15 6.97 3.36
CA TRP A 34 -10.90 7.72 2.35
C TRP A 34 -10.65 9.23 2.37
N GLN A 35 -10.53 9.84 3.56
CA GLN A 35 -10.14 11.24 3.72
C GLN A 35 -8.77 11.55 3.09
N SER A 36 -7.81 10.61 3.20
CA SER A 36 -6.49 10.78 2.59
C SER A 36 -6.50 10.66 1.06
N LEU A 37 -7.45 9.90 0.50
CA LEU A 37 -7.51 9.58 -0.93
C LEU A 37 -8.32 10.60 -1.72
N LEU A 38 -9.42 11.10 -1.17
CA LEU A 38 -10.33 12.02 -1.84
C LEU A 38 -9.99 13.47 -1.56
N SER A 39 -10.32 14.34 -2.51
CA SER A 39 -10.26 15.78 -2.33
C SER A 39 -11.63 16.40 -2.55
N SER A 40 -12.11 17.10 -1.53
CA SER A 40 -13.36 17.85 -1.56
C SER A 40 -13.27 18.97 -0.54
N THR A 41 -13.84 20.11 -0.89
CA THR A 41 -14.10 21.24 0.00
C THR A 41 -15.41 21.09 0.77
N GLN A 42 -16.28 20.17 0.34
CA GLN A 42 -17.51 19.83 1.03
C GLN A 42 -17.27 18.64 1.98
N THR A 43 -17.93 18.67 3.14
CA THR A 43 -17.89 17.56 4.10
C THR A 43 -18.77 16.42 3.61
N ILE A 44 -18.19 15.25 3.39
CA ILE A 44 -18.94 14.03 3.08
C ILE A 44 -19.52 13.50 4.38
N ARG A 45 -20.84 13.33 4.46
CA ARG A 45 -21.56 12.85 5.65
C ARG A 45 -21.97 11.40 5.48
N ILE A 46 -21.63 10.56 6.46
CA ILE A 46 -22.01 9.15 6.48
C ILE A 46 -22.93 8.91 7.67
N ASN A 47 -24.10 8.31 7.41
CA ASN A 47 -24.91 7.72 8.46
C ASN A 47 -24.61 6.21 8.53
N ALA A 48 -23.95 5.79 9.60
CA ALA A 48 -23.47 4.43 9.79
C ALA A 48 -24.32 3.70 10.82
N ASN A 49 -24.86 2.55 10.46
CA ASN A 49 -25.71 1.73 11.33
C ASN A 49 -25.09 0.34 11.54
N PHE A 50 -25.06 -0.11 12.78
CA PHE A 50 -24.70 -1.47 13.15
C PHE A 50 -25.96 -2.20 13.61
N SER A 51 -26.58 -2.94 12.70
CA SER A 51 -27.90 -3.55 12.89
C SER A 51 -28.00 -4.89 12.17
N GLU A 52 -29.06 -5.66 12.46
CA GLU A 52 -29.21 -7.00 11.90
C GLU A 52 -29.37 -6.92 10.37
N LEU A 53 -28.58 -7.72 9.66
CA LEU A 53 -28.68 -7.92 8.22
C LEU A 53 -29.00 -9.40 7.91
N GLY A 54 -29.38 -9.66 6.66
CA GLY A 54 -29.65 -11.01 6.17
C GLY A 54 -28.43 -11.92 6.30
N THR A 55 -28.66 -13.23 6.28
CA THR A 55 -27.60 -14.23 6.37
C THR A 55 -26.54 -14.00 5.28
N ASN A 56 -25.26 -14.06 5.66
CA ASN A 56 -24.09 -13.83 4.81
C ASN A 56 -23.93 -12.41 4.23
N VAL A 57 -24.67 -11.41 4.74
CA VAL A 57 -24.45 -10.00 4.39
C VAL A 57 -23.60 -9.34 5.47
N LEU A 58 -22.36 -8.97 5.14
CA LEU A 58 -21.43 -8.34 6.09
C LEU A 58 -21.74 -6.84 6.26
N GLY A 59 -22.04 -6.19 5.15
CA GLY A 59 -22.39 -4.78 5.08
C GLY A 59 -23.12 -4.45 3.79
N ARG A 60 -23.57 -3.20 3.71
CA ARG A 60 -24.05 -2.54 2.51
C ARG A 60 -23.88 -1.04 2.68
N ALA A 61 -23.50 -0.34 1.63
CA ALA A 61 -23.61 1.11 1.58
C ALA A 61 -23.87 1.62 0.17
N GLY A 62 -24.31 2.87 0.10
CA GLY A 62 -24.54 3.56 -1.15
C GLY A 62 -24.86 5.03 -0.91
N ALA A 63 -24.89 5.79 -2.00
CA ALA A 63 -25.33 7.18 -1.94
C ALA A 63 -26.81 7.26 -1.53
N THR A 64 -27.14 8.22 -0.68
CA THR A 64 -28.53 8.46 -0.23
C THR A 64 -29.39 9.04 -1.35
N THR A 65 -28.78 9.81 -2.25
CA THR A 65 -29.42 10.35 -3.44
C THR A 65 -28.41 10.60 -4.56
N PHE A 66 -28.92 10.93 -5.74
CA PHE A 66 -28.14 11.28 -6.91
C PHE A 66 -28.57 12.66 -7.41
N GLN A 67 -27.61 13.43 -7.91
CA GLN A 67 -27.85 14.73 -8.54
C GLN A 67 -27.58 14.62 -10.05
N LEU A 68 -28.55 15.05 -10.87
CA LEU A 68 -28.35 15.21 -12.30
C LEU A 68 -27.62 16.52 -12.55
N LEU A 69 -26.46 16.43 -13.21
CA LEU A 69 -25.73 17.60 -13.69
C LEU A 69 -25.95 17.73 -15.19
N THR A 70 -26.33 18.94 -15.61
CA THR A 70 -26.70 19.29 -16.99
C THR A 70 -25.75 20.32 -17.61
N ASP A 71 -24.62 20.60 -16.96
CA ASP A 71 -23.67 21.68 -17.29
C ASP A 71 -22.57 21.26 -18.29
N GLY A 72 -22.76 20.15 -19.02
CA GLY A 72 -21.82 19.63 -20.01
C GLY A 72 -22.46 18.99 -21.25
N VAL A 73 -21.67 18.25 -22.01
CA VAL A 73 -22.07 17.57 -23.28
C VAL A 73 -22.99 16.35 -23.02
N ASP A 74 -23.17 15.95 -21.76
CA ASP A 74 -23.77 14.69 -21.40
C ASP A 74 -24.48 14.75 -20.03
N ASN A 75 -25.81 14.84 -20.03
CA ASN A 75 -26.64 14.81 -18.83
C ASN A 75 -26.34 13.55 -17.99
N THR A 76 -25.81 13.71 -16.78
CA THR A 76 -25.24 12.60 -16.00
C THR A 76 -25.65 12.65 -14.53
N TRP A 77 -26.04 11.51 -13.97
CA TRP A 77 -26.32 11.37 -12.55
C TRP A 77 -25.05 11.06 -11.76
N TYR A 78 -24.79 11.84 -10.72
CA TYR A 78 -23.66 11.63 -9.81
C TYR A 78 -24.19 11.31 -8.40
N PRO A 79 -23.57 10.38 -7.67
CA PRO A 79 -23.75 10.25 -6.23
C PRO A 79 -23.65 11.61 -5.54
N VAL A 80 -24.53 11.91 -4.58
CA VAL A 80 -24.62 13.25 -3.99
C VAL A 80 -23.28 13.76 -3.45
N ALA A 81 -22.50 12.94 -2.72
CA ALA A 81 -21.15 13.32 -2.25
C ALA A 81 -20.24 13.82 -3.38
N LEU A 82 -20.25 13.13 -4.53
CA LEU A 82 -19.45 13.50 -5.69
C LEU A 82 -20.01 14.75 -6.37
N ALA A 83 -21.34 14.85 -6.50
CA ALA A 83 -21.98 16.03 -7.06
C ALA A 83 -21.67 17.30 -6.25
N GLU A 84 -21.71 17.21 -4.92
CA GLU A 84 -21.35 18.30 -4.02
C GLU A 84 -19.89 18.72 -4.17
N SER A 85 -18.98 17.74 -4.30
CA SER A 85 -17.58 17.99 -4.56
C SER A 85 -17.34 18.68 -5.91
N LEU A 86 -18.04 18.26 -6.97
CA LEU A 86 -17.93 18.84 -8.31
C LEU A 86 -18.47 20.28 -8.37
N LEU A 87 -19.63 20.50 -7.75
CA LEU A 87 -20.28 21.82 -7.71
C LEU A 87 -19.73 22.74 -6.62
N ASN A 88 -18.86 22.21 -5.75
CA ASN A 88 -18.36 22.89 -4.55
C ASN A 88 -19.51 23.51 -3.73
N THR A 89 -20.61 22.79 -3.62
CA THR A 89 -21.86 23.24 -3.01
C THR A 89 -22.51 22.07 -2.30
N ASN A 90 -22.93 22.28 -1.05
CA ASN A 90 -23.75 21.32 -0.31
C ASN A 90 -25.18 21.32 -0.88
N LEU A 91 -25.64 20.16 -1.35
CA LEU A 91 -26.89 19.94 -2.06
C LEU A 91 -27.99 19.33 -1.17
N ASN A 92 -27.61 18.63 -0.09
CA ASN A 92 -28.57 17.93 0.79
C ASN A 92 -28.57 18.45 2.25
N SER A 93 -28.06 19.66 2.48
CA SER A 93 -28.07 20.33 3.79
C SER A 93 -27.30 19.57 4.88
N ASN A 94 -27.98 18.93 5.83
CA ASN A 94 -27.36 18.15 6.90
C ASN A 94 -27.65 16.65 6.76
N ASP A 95 -28.36 16.25 5.72
CA ASP A 95 -28.63 14.85 5.45
C ASP A 95 -27.32 14.12 5.12
N ALA A 96 -27.31 12.81 5.36
CA ALA A 96 -26.15 12.01 5.00
C ALA A 96 -26.02 11.90 3.48
N ASP A 97 -24.79 11.90 2.98
CA ASP A 97 -24.48 11.61 1.58
C ASP A 97 -24.44 10.11 1.31
N ILE A 98 -24.00 9.35 2.33
CA ILE A 98 -23.82 7.91 2.28
C ILE A 98 -24.61 7.30 3.44
N GLU A 99 -25.45 6.32 3.12
CA GLU A 99 -26.05 5.43 4.11
C GLU A 99 -25.26 4.13 4.11
N ALA A 100 -24.80 3.71 5.28
CA ALA A 100 -24.04 2.48 5.44
C ALA A 100 -24.63 1.64 6.58
N THR A 101 -24.83 0.34 6.35
CA THR A 101 -25.31 -0.61 7.37
C THR A 101 -24.38 -1.82 7.43
N PHE A 102 -23.99 -2.23 8.63
CA PHE A 102 -23.12 -3.37 8.87
C PHE A 102 -23.79 -4.34 9.84
N SER A 103 -23.58 -5.63 9.61
CA SER A 103 -24.29 -6.70 10.30
C SER A 103 -23.90 -6.78 11.78
N SER A 104 -24.82 -6.45 12.68
CA SER A 104 -24.62 -6.67 14.12
C SER A 104 -24.74 -8.14 14.54
N ASN A 105 -25.37 -8.98 13.69
CA ASN A 105 -25.56 -10.41 13.91
C ASN A 105 -24.43 -11.28 13.32
N PHE A 106 -23.40 -10.68 12.70
CA PHE A 106 -22.21 -11.40 12.25
C PHE A 106 -21.15 -11.46 13.35
N SER A 107 -21.00 -12.63 13.98
CA SER A 107 -20.13 -12.80 15.16
C SER A 107 -18.63 -12.83 14.87
N ASN A 108 -18.21 -13.00 13.62
CA ASN A 108 -16.83 -13.30 13.26
C ASN A 108 -16.03 -12.08 12.80
N PHE A 109 -16.50 -10.86 13.09
CA PHE A 109 -15.71 -9.68 12.83
C PHE A 109 -14.46 -9.60 13.71
N TYR A 110 -13.39 -9.11 13.10
CA TYR A 110 -12.18 -8.66 13.74
C TYR A 110 -12.12 -7.14 13.65
N PHE A 111 -12.11 -6.49 14.81
CA PHE A 111 -12.08 -5.01 14.92
C PHE A 111 -10.68 -4.46 15.18
N GLY A 112 -9.66 -5.31 15.28
CA GLY A 112 -8.28 -4.87 15.48
C GLY A 112 -7.74 -4.15 14.24
N LEU A 113 -6.87 -3.17 14.47
CA LEU A 113 -6.31 -2.33 13.41
C LEU A 113 -4.93 -2.80 12.92
N ASP A 114 -4.35 -3.80 13.59
CA ASP A 114 -3.02 -4.35 13.30
C ASP A 114 -2.94 -5.20 12.03
N GLY A 115 -4.09 -5.64 11.49
CA GLY A 115 -4.14 -6.56 10.35
C GLY A 115 -3.82 -8.01 10.71
N ASP A 116 -3.60 -8.34 11.99
CA ASP A 116 -3.31 -9.69 12.47
C ASP A 116 -4.61 -10.48 12.70
N VAL A 117 -5.40 -10.62 11.64
CA VAL A 117 -6.72 -11.22 11.68
C VAL A 117 -6.63 -12.71 12.07
N PRO A 118 -7.26 -13.13 13.18
CA PRO A 118 -7.29 -14.53 13.59
C PRO A 118 -7.96 -15.45 12.55
N ALA A 119 -7.59 -16.73 12.54
CA ALA A 119 -8.20 -17.71 11.67
C ALA A 119 -9.74 -17.74 11.84
N GLY A 120 -10.46 -17.76 10.72
CA GLY A 120 -11.93 -17.77 10.69
C GLY A 120 -12.60 -16.41 10.90
N LYS A 121 -11.84 -15.33 11.13
CA LYS A 121 -12.39 -13.98 11.25
C LYS A 121 -12.30 -13.18 9.96
N ILE A 122 -13.20 -12.20 9.85
CA ILE A 122 -13.26 -11.21 8.76
C ILE A 122 -12.81 -9.86 9.30
N ASP A 123 -11.93 -9.18 8.58
CA ASP A 123 -11.46 -7.85 8.93
C ASP A 123 -12.57 -6.81 8.73
N PHE A 124 -13.06 -6.22 9.82
CA PHE A 124 -14.17 -5.28 9.76
C PHE A 124 -13.80 -3.97 9.04
N LEU A 125 -12.56 -3.49 9.23
CA LEU A 125 -12.08 -2.28 8.56
C LEU A 125 -12.14 -2.44 7.04
N THR A 126 -11.71 -3.58 6.50
CA THR A 126 -11.82 -3.88 5.06
C THR A 126 -13.26 -3.86 4.57
N VAL A 127 -14.20 -4.44 5.32
CA VAL A 127 -15.63 -4.37 4.97
C VAL A 127 -16.10 -2.92 4.94
N VAL A 128 -15.79 -2.12 5.97
CA VAL A 128 -16.17 -0.69 5.97
C VAL A 128 -15.54 0.07 4.80
N LEU A 129 -14.26 -0.18 4.52
CA LEU A 129 -13.53 0.49 3.45
C LEU A 129 -14.15 0.19 2.08
N HIS A 130 -14.53 -1.07 1.84
CA HIS A 130 -15.23 -1.52 0.66
C HIS A 130 -16.59 -0.83 0.51
N GLU A 131 -17.42 -0.87 1.55
CA GLU A 131 -18.77 -0.30 1.50
C GLU A 131 -18.76 1.22 1.27
N ILE A 132 -17.86 1.96 1.93
CA ILE A 132 -17.71 3.40 1.65
C ILE A 132 -17.33 3.62 0.17
N GLY A 133 -16.59 2.70 -0.46
CA GLY A 133 -16.29 2.70 -1.89
C GLY A 133 -17.55 2.77 -2.77
N HIS A 134 -18.59 2.00 -2.44
CA HIS A 134 -19.89 2.11 -3.11
C HIS A 134 -20.56 3.46 -2.85
N GLY A 135 -20.51 3.94 -1.61
CA GLY A 135 -21.07 5.24 -1.22
C GLY A 135 -20.47 6.42 -2.00
N VAL A 136 -19.17 6.39 -2.26
CA VAL A 136 -18.47 7.44 -3.03
C VAL A 136 -18.61 7.28 -4.55
N GLY A 137 -19.25 6.22 -5.04
CA GLY A 137 -19.62 6.08 -6.46
C GLY A 137 -18.98 4.92 -7.22
N PHE A 138 -18.32 3.98 -6.54
CA PHE A 138 -17.99 2.69 -7.14
C PHE A 138 -19.26 1.82 -7.21
N LEU A 139 -20.27 2.27 -7.95
CA LEU A 139 -21.57 1.61 -8.03
C LEU A 139 -22.26 2.09 -9.31
N GLY A 140 -22.67 1.16 -10.15
CA GLY A 140 -23.52 1.53 -11.28
C GLY A 140 -25.00 1.49 -10.92
N SER A 141 -25.85 1.93 -11.85
CA SER A 141 -27.31 1.92 -11.65
C SER A 141 -28.05 0.74 -12.28
N ALA A 142 -27.41 0.02 -13.21
CA ALA A 142 -28.00 -1.12 -13.89
C ALA A 142 -28.44 -2.23 -12.95
N ARG A 143 -29.62 -2.81 -13.23
CA ARG A 143 -30.27 -3.81 -12.37
C ARG A 143 -31.20 -4.73 -13.14
N SER A 144 -31.23 -6.00 -12.73
CA SER A 144 -32.22 -6.98 -13.21
C SER A 144 -33.58 -6.72 -12.60
N VAL A 145 -34.61 -6.86 -13.42
CA VAL A 145 -36.00 -6.66 -13.04
C VAL A 145 -36.54 -7.91 -12.35
N VAL A 146 -36.64 -7.88 -11.03
CA VAL A 146 -37.46 -8.82 -10.23
C VAL A 146 -38.28 -8.13 -9.13
N THR A 147 -37.97 -6.88 -8.77
CA THR A 147 -38.68 -6.13 -7.71
C THR A 147 -38.69 -4.62 -7.99
N ALA A 148 -39.86 -3.98 -7.90
CA ALA A 148 -40.02 -2.53 -8.00
C ALA A 148 -39.47 -1.81 -6.75
N GLY A 149 -38.92 -0.59 -6.89
CA GLY A 149 -38.59 0.26 -5.73
C GLY A 149 -37.39 1.21 -5.83
N SER A 150 -36.71 1.35 -6.97
CA SER A 150 -35.55 2.27 -7.08
C SER A 150 -35.96 3.69 -7.47
N PHE A 151 -35.24 4.68 -6.92
CA PHE A 151 -35.35 6.10 -7.28
C PHE A 151 -35.42 6.28 -8.80
N ASN A 152 -36.51 6.89 -9.30
CA ASN A 152 -36.68 7.23 -10.72
C ASN A 152 -36.33 6.11 -11.72
N SER A 153 -36.65 4.85 -11.38
CA SER A 153 -36.20 3.70 -12.17
C SER A 153 -36.86 3.59 -13.56
N PRO A 154 -36.09 3.38 -14.64
CA PRO A 154 -36.62 3.07 -15.98
C PRO A 154 -37.03 1.60 -16.15
N CYS A 155 -36.70 0.74 -15.18
CA CYS A 155 -37.07 -0.67 -15.22
C CYS A 155 -38.59 -0.83 -15.17
N VAL A 156 -39.19 -1.36 -16.24
CA VAL A 156 -40.56 -1.90 -16.20
C VAL A 156 -40.52 -3.32 -15.62
N ASN A 157 -41.54 -3.77 -14.90
CA ASN A 157 -41.64 -5.11 -14.27
C ASN A 157 -41.75 -6.27 -15.29
N THR A 158 -40.84 -6.34 -16.25
CA THR A 158 -40.71 -7.43 -17.23
C THR A 158 -39.61 -8.38 -16.78
N VAL A 159 -39.99 -9.61 -16.42
CA VAL A 159 -39.05 -10.68 -16.06
C VAL A 159 -38.09 -10.94 -17.22
N GLY A 160 -36.80 -11.16 -16.90
CA GLY A 160 -35.78 -11.43 -17.92
C GLY A 160 -35.28 -10.20 -18.65
N SER A 161 -35.47 -9.00 -18.09
CA SER A 161 -34.90 -7.75 -18.60
C SER A 161 -34.11 -7.03 -17.51
N SER A 162 -33.17 -6.19 -17.95
CA SER A 162 -32.45 -5.24 -17.10
C SER A 162 -32.61 -3.83 -17.65
N CYS A 163 -32.41 -2.84 -16.78
CA CYS A 163 -32.35 -1.42 -17.16
C CYS A 163 -31.09 -0.78 -16.60
N TRP A 164 -30.76 0.43 -17.05
CA TRP A 164 -29.75 1.32 -16.46
C TRP A 164 -30.29 2.74 -16.35
N GLY A 165 -29.64 3.57 -15.54
CA GLY A 165 -29.90 4.99 -15.35
C GLY A 165 -31.08 5.33 -14.45
N PHE A 166 -31.37 6.63 -14.42
CA PHE A 166 -32.52 7.22 -13.74
C PHE A 166 -33.28 8.16 -14.67
N THR A 167 -34.60 8.17 -14.54
CA THR A 167 -35.54 8.86 -15.43
C THR A 167 -36.06 10.15 -14.81
N ILE A 168 -35.94 11.25 -15.54
CA ILE A 168 -36.61 12.52 -15.22
C ILE A 168 -37.30 13.04 -16.48
N ASN A 169 -38.53 13.54 -16.35
CA ASN A 169 -39.32 14.04 -17.48
C ASN A 169 -39.39 13.07 -18.67
N ASN A 170 -39.58 11.76 -18.39
CA ASN A 170 -39.60 10.66 -19.37
C ASN A 170 -38.31 10.46 -20.18
N VAL A 171 -37.18 11.03 -19.74
CA VAL A 171 -35.86 10.80 -20.34
C VAL A 171 -34.96 10.13 -19.31
N THR A 172 -34.31 9.03 -19.70
CA THR A 172 -33.38 8.28 -18.86
C THR A 172 -31.95 8.73 -19.13
N TYR A 173 -31.22 9.04 -18.05
CA TYR A 173 -29.80 9.39 -18.12
C TYR A 173 -28.96 8.40 -17.31
N PRO A 174 -27.73 8.10 -17.75
CA PRO A 174 -26.85 7.17 -17.05
C PRO A 174 -26.21 7.82 -15.82
N THR A 175 -25.68 7.00 -14.90
CA THR A 175 -24.78 7.50 -13.87
C THR A 175 -23.37 7.72 -14.43
N SER A 176 -22.55 8.44 -13.68
CA SER A 176 -21.12 8.61 -14.00
C SER A 176 -20.39 7.28 -14.16
N PHE A 177 -20.76 6.25 -13.40
CA PHE A 177 -20.19 4.90 -13.54
C PHE A 177 -20.64 4.21 -14.85
N ASP A 178 -21.94 4.21 -15.14
CA ASP A 178 -22.53 3.48 -16.29
C ASP A 178 -21.90 3.91 -17.63
N ARG A 179 -21.49 5.18 -17.74
CA ARG A 179 -20.89 5.76 -18.95
C ARG A 179 -19.59 5.08 -19.39
N PHE A 180 -18.90 4.40 -18.49
CA PHE A 180 -17.65 3.72 -18.78
C PHE A 180 -17.80 2.22 -19.00
N VAL A 181 -19.01 1.67 -18.87
CA VAL A 181 -19.24 0.22 -18.93
C VAL A 181 -19.44 -0.23 -20.38
N LYS A 182 -18.55 -1.10 -20.86
CA LYS A 182 -18.59 -1.67 -22.22
C LYS A 182 -18.14 -3.14 -22.19
N ASN A 183 -18.28 -3.85 -23.30
CA ASN A 183 -17.66 -5.18 -23.41
C ASN A 183 -16.13 -5.09 -23.59
N GLY A 184 -15.44 -6.25 -23.62
CA GLY A 184 -13.98 -6.30 -23.77
C GLY A 184 -13.42 -5.74 -25.08
N SER A 185 -14.23 -5.61 -26.15
CA SER A 185 -13.80 -5.02 -27.42
C SER A 185 -13.69 -3.48 -27.37
N GLY A 186 -14.45 -2.83 -26.47
CA GLY A 186 -14.46 -1.38 -26.32
C GLY A 186 -15.07 -0.59 -27.49
N VAL A 187 -15.78 -1.24 -28.41
CA VAL A 187 -16.44 -0.60 -29.57
C VAL A 187 -17.78 0.04 -29.15
N SER A 188 -18.14 1.20 -29.71
CA SER A 188 -19.29 2.03 -29.28
C SER A 188 -20.66 1.33 -29.23
N ASN A 189 -20.90 0.31 -30.05
CA ASN A 189 -22.17 -0.45 -30.07
C ASN A 189 -22.20 -1.58 -29.03
N THR A 190 -21.26 -1.56 -28.09
CA THR A 190 -21.14 -2.53 -27.01
C THR A 190 -21.15 -1.85 -25.64
N ASP A 191 -21.47 -0.55 -25.63
CA ASP A 191 -21.60 0.27 -24.45
C ASP A 191 -22.93 -0.08 -23.77
N LEU A 192 -22.92 -0.23 -22.44
CA LEU A 192 -24.13 -0.48 -21.64
C LEU A 192 -25.24 0.52 -22.00
N ILE A 193 -24.86 1.80 -22.11
CA ILE A 193 -25.77 2.92 -22.36
C ILE A 193 -26.24 3.02 -23.82
N SER A 194 -25.70 2.20 -24.74
CA SER A 194 -26.12 2.15 -26.14
C SER A 194 -27.26 1.17 -26.39
N PHE A 195 -27.50 0.24 -25.47
CA PHE A 195 -28.57 -0.76 -25.60
C PHE A 195 -29.95 -0.13 -25.38
N THR A 196 -30.95 -0.69 -26.07
CA THR A 196 -32.36 -0.41 -25.77
C THR A 196 -32.62 -0.62 -24.27
N ASN A 197 -33.20 0.38 -23.62
CA ASN A 197 -33.33 0.43 -22.17
C ASN A 197 -34.80 0.64 -21.79
N PRO A 198 -35.44 -0.30 -21.05
CA PRO A 198 -34.92 -1.60 -20.61
C PRO A 198 -34.90 -2.67 -21.73
N SER A 199 -34.10 -3.73 -21.57
CA SER A 199 -34.11 -4.89 -22.47
C SER A 199 -33.49 -6.16 -21.87
N SER A 200 -33.76 -7.31 -22.48
CA SER A 200 -33.06 -8.58 -22.21
C SER A 200 -31.59 -8.53 -22.66
N THR A 201 -31.25 -7.75 -23.68
CA THR A 201 -29.86 -7.54 -24.14
C THR A 201 -28.98 -6.95 -23.03
N ILE A 202 -29.51 -6.03 -22.22
CA ILE A 202 -28.79 -5.51 -21.05
C ILE A 202 -28.55 -6.63 -20.04
N LEU A 203 -29.54 -7.50 -19.81
CA LEU A 203 -29.40 -8.63 -18.88
C LEU A 203 -28.33 -9.63 -19.37
N ASP A 204 -28.40 -10.03 -20.65
CA ASP A 204 -27.41 -10.92 -21.27
C ASP A 204 -25.99 -10.33 -21.20
N PHE A 205 -25.85 -9.02 -21.44
CA PHE A 205 -24.59 -8.31 -21.32
C PHE A 205 -24.02 -8.39 -19.90
N LEU A 206 -24.84 -8.11 -18.88
CA LEU A 206 -24.45 -8.16 -17.46
C LEU A 206 -24.17 -9.59 -16.95
N GLN A 207 -24.54 -10.61 -17.72
CA GLN A 207 -24.29 -12.03 -17.44
C GLN A 207 -23.22 -12.67 -18.34
N SER A 208 -22.60 -11.88 -19.21
CA SER A 208 -21.75 -12.41 -20.28
C SER A 208 -20.34 -12.86 -19.84
N GLY A 209 -19.90 -12.50 -18.63
CA GLY A 209 -18.49 -12.61 -18.22
C GLY A 209 -17.55 -11.65 -18.97
N ASN A 210 -18.08 -10.79 -19.84
CA ASN A 210 -17.34 -9.91 -20.74
C ASN A 210 -17.76 -8.44 -20.56
N VAL A 211 -17.67 -7.96 -19.32
CA VAL A 211 -18.03 -6.58 -18.93
C VAL A 211 -16.80 -5.89 -18.36
N PHE A 212 -16.53 -4.66 -18.80
CA PHE A 212 -15.30 -3.92 -18.50
C PHE A 212 -15.59 -2.44 -18.26
N PHE A 213 -14.79 -1.82 -17.40
CA PHE A 213 -14.76 -0.38 -17.17
C PHE A 213 -13.67 0.28 -18.02
N HIS A 214 -14.07 1.17 -18.95
CA HIS A 214 -13.24 1.71 -20.03
C HIS A 214 -12.70 3.13 -19.81
N GLY A 215 -12.64 3.59 -18.56
CA GLY A 215 -12.11 4.89 -18.21
C GLY A 215 -10.64 5.10 -18.61
N SER A 216 -10.29 6.34 -18.94
CA SER A 216 -8.97 6.71 -19.45
C SER A 216 -7.88 6.61 -18.37
N ASN A 217 -8.22 6.97 -17.13
CA ASN A 217 -7.33 6.83 -15.99
C ASN A 217 -7.17 5.35 -15.64
N VAL A 218 -8.25 4.56 -15.65
CA VAL A 218 -8.20 3.11 -15.44
C VAL A 218 -7.30 2.44 -16.46
N LYS A 219 -7.45 2.77 -17.75
CA LYS A 219 -6.56 2.26 -18.81
C LYS A 219 -5.11 2.63 -18.54
N SER A 220 -4.84 3.89 -18.18
CA SER A 220 -3.48 4.34 -17.86
C SER A 220 -2.88 3.58 -16.66
N ALA A 221 -3.71 3.25 -15.66
CA ALA A 221 -3.33 2.48 -14.48
C ALA A 221 -3.19 0.97 -14.74
N ASN A 222 -3.74 0.47 -15.85
CA ASN A 222 -3.85 -0.97 -16.14
C ASN A 222 -3.15 -1.34 -17.46
N SER A 223 -1.96 -0.78 -17.72
CA SER A 223 -1.17 -1.09 -18.92
C SER A 223 -1.98 -0.90 -20.23
N ASN A 224 -2.76 0.18 -20.31
CA ASN A 224 -3.68 0.53 -21.40
C ASN A 224 -4.87 -0.45 -21.61
N ALA A 225 -5.15 -1.34 -20.65
CA ALA A 225 -6.30 -2.24 -20.69
C ALA A 225 -7.49 -1.71 -19.86
N ALA A 226 -8.72 -2.00 -20.28
CA ALA A 226 -9.90 -1.74 -19.45
C ALA A 226 -9.91 -2.66 -18.21
N ALA A 227 -10.51 -2.24 -17.10
CA ALA A 227 -10.62 -3.09 -15.91
C ALA A 227 -11.81 -4.05 -16.07
N LYS A 228 -11.57 -5.36 -15.95
CA LYS A 228 -12.65 -6.35 -15.99
C LYS A 228 -13.54 -6.24 -14.75
N LEU A 229 -14.86 -6.25 -14.98
CA LEU A 229 -15.88 -6.18 -13.94
C LEU A 229 -16.47 -7.57 -13.70
N TYR A 230 -16.93 -7.82 -12.47
CA TYR A 230 -17.58 -9.06 -12.10
C TYR A 230 -18.94 -9.19 -12.80
N ALA A 231 -19.05 -10.09 -13.76
CA ALA A 231 -20.28 -10.34 -14.52
C ALA A 231 -20.56 -11.85 -14.61
N PRO A 232 -21.03 -12.49 -13.52
CA PRO A 232 -21.29 -13.93 -13.48
C PRO A 232 -22.40 -14.36 -14.45
N SER A 233 -22.43 -15.65 -14.81
CA SER A 233 -23.45 -16.21 -15.72
C SER A 233 -24.89 -16.07 -15.20
N THR A 234 -25.06 -15.88 -13.91
CA THR A 234 -26.35 -15.54 -13.27
C THR A 234 -26.22 -14.17 -12.64
N TYR A 235 -27.10 -13.24 -13.02
CA TYR A 235 -27.07 -11.88 -12.48
C TYR A 235 -27.13 -11.90 -10.95
N ALA A 236 -26.12 -11.33 -10.31
CA ALA A 236 -26.01 -11.24 -8.86
C ALA A 236 -26.40 -9.83 -8.42
N ALA A 237 -27.61 -9.68 -7.88
CA ALA A 237 -28.10 -8.39 -7.40
C ALA A 237 -27.15 -7.80 -6.34
N GLY A 238 -26.78 -6.53 -6.51
CA GLY A 238 -25.81 -5.85 -5.65
C GLY A 238 -24.34 -6.12 -5.99
N SER A 239 -24.03 -7.10 -6.84
CA SER A 239 -22.63 -7.44 -7.15
C SER A 239 -22.26 -7.29 -8.62
N SER A 240 -23.10 -7.81 -9.53
CA SER A 240 -22.84 -7.77 -10.96
C SER A 240 -22.46 -6.35 -11.40
N TYR A 241 -21.42 -6.25 -12.23
CA TYR A 241 -20.72 -5.09 -12.81
C TYR A 241 -20.33 -3.93 -11.89
N SER A 242 -20.77 -3.91 -10.63
CA SER A 242 -20.39 -2.91 -9.62
C SER A 242 -19.18 -3.33 -8.79
N HIS A 243 -18.47 -4.36 -9.23
CA HIS A 243 -17.25 -4.88 -8.63
C HIS A 243 -16.22 -5.22 -9.70
N PHE A 244 -14.95 -5.17 -9.34
CA PHE A 244 -13.88 -5.77 -10.13
C PHE A 244 -14.00 -7.29 -10.16
N ASP A 245 -13.49 -7.90 -11.24
CA ASP A 245 -13.50 -9.34 -11.42
C ASP A 245 -12.54 -10.05 -10.44
N GLU A 246 -13.09 -10.93 -9.60
CA GLU A 246 -12.34 -11.67 -8.57
C GLU A 246 -11.27 -12.61 -9.16
N THR A 247 -11.47 -13.13 -10.39
CA THR A 247 -10.47 -14.03 -11.01
C THR A 247 -9.24 -13.26 -11.49
N LEU A 248 -9.42 -12.00 -11.90
CA LEU A 248 -8.33 -11.13 -12.33
C LEU A 248 -7.68 -10.36 -11.17
N TYR A 249 -8.45 -10.06 -10.12
CA TYR A 249 -8.00 -9.29 -8.97
C TYR A 249 -8.28 -10.03 -7.65
N PRO A 250 -7.76 -11.25 -7.46
CA PRO A 250 -8.12 -12.09 -6.32
C PRO A 250 -7.74 -11.45 -4.97
N THR A 251 -8.31 -11.97 -3.88
CA THR A 251 -7.86 -11.78 -2.49
C THR A 251 -6.34 -11.56 -2.38
N GLY A 252 -5.94 -10.49 -1.67
CA GLY A 252 -4.54 -10.08 -1.51
C GLY A 252 -3.91 -9.38 -2.73
N SER A 253 -4.63 -9.24 -3.84
CA SER A 253 -4.20 -8.37 -4.94
C SER A 253 -4.30 -6.88 -4.53
N PRO A 254 -3.45 -5.98 -5.07
CA PRO A 254 -3.53 -4.56 -4.74
C PRO A 254 -4.85 -3.88 -5.13
N ASN A 255 -5.63 -4.49 -6.01
CA ASN A 255 -6.92 -3.98 -6.49
C ASN A 255 -8.10 -4.84 -6.02
N GLY A 256 -7.87 -5.69 -5.00
CA GLY A 256 -8.84 -6.66 -4.50
C GLY A 256 -9.92 -6.05 -3.60
N LEU A 257 -9.79 -4.80 -3.15
CA LEU A 257 -10.78 -4.20 -2.24
C LEU A 257 -12.19 -4.22 -2.83
N MET A 258 -12.35 -3.84 -4.11
CA MET A 258 -13.66 -3.69 -4.74
C MET A 258 -14.08 -4.92 -5.56
N THR A 259 -13.63 -6.11 -5.19
CA THR A 259 -14.15 -7.38 -5.73
C THR A 259 -15.33 -7.88 -4.87
N PRO A 260 -16.21 -8.77 -5.38
CA PRO A 260 -17.49 -9.08 -4.72
C PRO A 260 -17.35 -10.03 -3.53
N SER A 261 -16.15 -10.51 -3.21
CA SER A 261 -15.94 -11.52 -2.18
C SER A 261 -14.76 -11.16 -1.29
N LEU A 262 -14.97 -11.33 0.02
CA LEU A 262 -13.92 -11.13 1.02
C LEU A 262 -13.65 -12.44 1.74
N ALA A 263 -12.42 -12.95 1.59
CA ALA A 263 -12.00 -14.16 2.28
C ALA A 263 -11.67 -13.88 3.76
N ALA A 264 -11.78 -14.93 4.60
CA ALA A 264 -11.29 -14.85 5.97
C ALA A 264 -9.81 -14.47 5.99
N ARG A 265 -9.44 -13.56 6.90
CA ARG A 265 -8.09 -12.97 7.01
C ARG A 265 -7.60 -12.14 5.83
N ASP A 266 -8.45 -11.84 4.84
CA ASP A 266 -8.10 -10.87 3.81
C ASP A 266 -8.12 -9.47 4.42
N VAL A 267 -7.08 -8.69 4.14
CA VAL A 267 -6.80 -7.39 4.73
C VAL A 267 -6.48 -6.41 3.60
N GLN A 268 -7.44 -5.53 3.35
CA GLN A 268 -7.34 -4.45 2.37
C GLN A 268 -7.37 -3.10 3.09
N ARG A 269 -6.44 -2.21 2.72
CA ARG A 269 -6.28 -0.86 3.30
C ARG A 269 -6.20 0.23 2.22
N SER A 270 -6.54 -0.12 0.99
CA SER A 270 -6.55 0.79 -0.16
C SER A 270 -7.49 0.24 -1.23
N PRO A 271 -8.20 1.09 -2.01
CA PRO A 271 -8.93 0.67 -3.20
C PRO A 271 -8.02 0.27 -4.37
N GLY A 272 -6.69 0.40 -4.20
CA GLY A 272 -5.72 0.09 -5.24
C GLY A 272 -5.64 1.16 -6.32
N GLN A 273 -4.66 1.01 -7.22
CA GLN A 273 -4.47 1.93 -8.34
C GLN A 273 -5.70 1.95 -9.25
N LEU A 274 -6.34 0.80 -9.48
CA LEU A 274 -7.52 0.71 -10.34
C LEU A 274 -8.75 1.33 -9.71
N GLY A 275 -8.98 1.12 -8.40
CA GLY A 275 -10.09 1.78 -7.71
C GLY A 275 -9.92 3.29 -7.68
N CYS A 276 -8.72 3.79 -7.36
CA CYS A 276 -8.40 5.21 -7.44
C CYS A 276 -8.55 5.79 -8.85
N ALA A 277 -8.09 5.06 -9.87
CA ALA A 277 -8.22 5.49 -11.26
C ALA A 277 -9.68 5.54 -11.71
N LEU A 278 -10.51 4.58 -11.27
CA LEU A 278 -11.94 4.58 -11.54
C LEU A 278 -12.61 5.80 -10.92
N LEU A 279 -12.27 6.15 -9.68
CA LEU A 279 -12.81 7.35 -9.02
C LEU A 279 -12.46 8.63 -9.79
N LYS A 280 -11.24 8.74 -10.34
CA LYS A 280 -10.86 9.84 -11.24
C LYS A 280 -11.74 9.88 -12.49
N ASP A 281 -11.95 8.72 -13.13
CA ASP A 281 -12.75 8.64 -14.35
C ASP A 281 -14.21 9.06 -14.12
N ILE A 282 -14.81 8.69 -12.97
CA ILE A 282 -16.19 9.12 -12.65
C ILE A 282 -16.29 10.58 -12.17
N GLY A 283 -15.18 11.26 -11.91
CA GLY A 283 -15.14 12.71 -11.64
C GLY A 283 -14.49 13.14 -10.33
N TRP A 284 -14.05 12.22 -9.45
CA TRP A 284 -13.36 12.63 -8.23
C TRP A 284 -11.98 13.23 -8.52
N VAL A 285 -11.65 14.31 -7.80
CA VAL A 285 -10.25 14.68 -7.61
C VAL A 285 -9.69 13.81 -6.49
N VAL A 286 -8.66 13.02 -6.80
CA VAL A 286 -7.97 12.18 -5.81
C VAL A 286 -6.56 12.70 -5.56
N THR A 287 -6.05 12.46 -4.36
CA THR A 287 -4.73 12.95 -3.93
C THR A 287 -3.59 12.10 -4.51
N SER A 288 -2.34 12.51 -4.29
CA SER A 288 -1.17 11.70 -4.67
C SER A 288 -1.09 10.36 -3.94
N ALA A 289 -1.80 10.18 -2.82
CA ALA A 289 -1.90 8.90 -2.13
C ALA A 289 -2.56 7.81 -3.00
N CYS A 290 -3.31 8.20 -4.04
CA CYS A 290 -3.88 7.29 -5.03
C CYS A 290 -2.89 6.83 -6.13
N ALA A 291 -1.68 7.41 -6.19
CA ALA A 291 -0.67 7.07 -7.21
C ALA A 291 0.32 5.98 -6.78
N THR A 292 0.24 5.49 -5.54
CA THR A 292 1.21 4.59 -4.95
C THR A 292 0.69 3.15 -4.86
N THR A 293 0.62 2.45 -5.99
CA THR A 293 0.97 1.02 -5.96
C THR A 293 2.47 0.92 -6.16
N LEU A 294 3.24 1.14 -5.11
CA LEU A 294 4.66 0.84 -5.10
C LEU A 294 4.90 -0.50 -4.41
N PRO A 295 5.84 -1.33 -4.92
CA PRO A 295 6.44 -2.37 -4.09
C PRO A 295 7.08 -1.67 -2.89
N ILE A 296 6.61 -1.98 -1.68
CA ILE A 296 7.09 -1.48 -0.37
C ILE A 296 7.42 0.02 -0.36
N GLU A 297 6.52 0.84 0.17
CA GLU A 297 6.84 2.24 0.44
C GLU A 297 7.75 2.33 1.67
N LEU A 298 9.05 2.48 1.44
CA LEU A 298 10.02 2.82 2.47
C LEU A 298 9.88 4.32 2.76
N SER A 299 9.12 4.70 3.79
CA SER A 299 8.82 6.11 4.08
C SER A 299 10.07 6.89 4.44
N GLU A 300 10.96 6.26 5.19
CA GLU A 300 12.14 6.91 5.70
C GLU A 300 13.29 5.91 5.84
N LEU A 301 14.46 6.28 5.29
CA LEU A 301 15.74 5.68 5.60
C LEU A 301 16.60 6.81 6.14
N THR A 302 17.14 6.63 7.34
CA THR A 302 18.09 7.55 7.96
C THR A 302 19.30 6.77 8.46
N ALA A 303 20.44 7.46 8.52
CA ALA A 303 21.60 6.96 9.21
C ALA A 303 22.18 8.10 10.04
N SER A 304 22.55 7.81 11.28
CA SER A 304 23.10 8.79 12.20
C SER A 304 24.19 8.17 13.06
N LYS A 305 25.20 8.97 13.41
CA LYS A 305 26.23 8.58 14.38
C LYS A 305 25.62 8.44 15.77
N GLU A 306 25.85 7.31 16.42
CA GLU A 306 25.48 7.05 17.82
C GLU A 306 26.73 6.60 18.58
N GLY A 307 27.42 7.55 19.24
CA GLY A 307 28.73 7.30 19.82
C GLY A 307 29.79 6.99 18.75
N TYR A 308 30.23 5.73 18.71
CA TYR A 308 31.28 5.25 17.79
C TYR A 308 30.77 4.32 16.68
N ARG A 309 29.46 4.07 16.66
CA ARG A 309 28.76 3.25 15.66
C ARG A 309 27.79 4.12 14.88
N ASN A 310 27.35 3.65 13.73
CA ASN A 310 26.26 4.29 13.00
C ASN A 310 24.98 3.48 13.21
N GLN A 311 23.90 4.16 13.55
CA GLN A 311 22.57 3.58 13.56
C GLN A 311 21.89 3.87 12.23
N ILE A 312 21.47 2.81 11.54
CA ILE A 312 20.66 2.86 10.33
C ILE A 312 19.24 2.53 10.74
N LYS A 313 18.30 3.46 10.51
CA LYS A 313 16.88 3.29 10.84
C LYS A 313 16.05 3.41 9.58
N TRP A 314 15.07 2.54 9.45
CA TRP A 314 14.08 2.69 8.41
C TRP A 314 12.69 2.28 8.85
N THR A 315 11.72 2.86 8.17
CA THR A 315 10.31 2.51 8.32
C THR A 315 9.77 2.11 6.95
N THR A 316 9.12 0.95 6.90
CA THR A 316 8.21 0.63 5.79
C THR A 316 6.83 1.11 6.17
N LEU A 317 6.05 1.65 5.23
CA LEU A 317 4.62 1.93 5.41
C LEU A 317 3.80 0.66 5.17
N SER A 318 4.28 -0.19 4.26
CA SER A 318 3.77 -1.53 3.99
C SER A 318 4.86 -2.43 3.41
N GLU A 319 4.66 -3.74 3.54
CA GLU A 319 5.49 -4.83 3.03
C GLU A 319 4.63 -5.84 2.29
N ARG A 320 5.16 -6.40 1.21
CA ARG A 320 4.52 -7.48 0.46
C ARG A 320 5.57 -8.50 0.10
N ASN A 321 5.37 -9.75 0.49
CA ASN A 321 6.29 -10.85 0.23
C ASN A 321 7.75 -10.57 0.62
N ASN A 322 7.99 -9.63 1.53
CA ASN A 322 9.32 -9.21 1.95
C ASN A 322 9.98 -10.29 2.79
N LYS A 323 11.01 -10.93 2.24
CA LYS A 323 11.79 -11.91 2.98
C LYS A 323 12.76 -11.22 3.92
N SER A 324 13.49 -10.22 3.44
CA SER A 324 14.56 -9.59 4.22
C SER A 324 15.05 -8.27 3.64
N PHE A 325 15.59 -7.42 4.51
CA PHE A 325 16.42 -6.29 4.14
C PHE A 325 17.90 -6.63 4.32
N ILE A 326 18.65 -6.53 3.24
CA ILE A 326 20.12 -6.59 3.24
C ILE A 326 20.63 -5.16 3.39
N ILE A 327 21.42 -4.90 4.44
CA ILE A 327 22.04 -3.61 4.69
C ILE A 327 23.40 -3.62 4.00
N GLU A 328 23.59 -2.68 3.08
CA GLU A 328 24.83 -2.53 2.34
C GLU A 328 25.53 -1.21 2.68
N ARG A 329 26.86 -1.25 2.80
CA ARG A 329 27.72 -0.09 3.05
C ARG A 329 28.76 0.10 1.97
N SER A 330 29.03 1.35 1.63
CA SER A 330 30.08 1.79 0.72
C SER A 330 30.94 2.89 1.33
N LYS A 331 32.20 2.99 0.86
CA LYS A 331 33.15 4.06 1.18
C LYS A 331 33.10 5.24 0.20
N ASP A 332 32.54 5.01 -0.99
CA ASP A 332 32.56 5.92 -2.14
C ASP A 332 31.17 6.15 -2.75
N GLY A 333 30.15 5.44 -2.24
CA GLY A 333 28.79 5.50 -2.75
C GLY A 333 28.59 4.73 -4.06
N ILE A 334 29.59 3.97 -4.51
CA ILE A 334 29.58 3.20 -5.75
C ILE A 334 29.68 1.70 -5.44
N ASP A 335 30.75 1.30 -4.74
CA ASP A 335 31.01 -0.10 -4.40
C ASP A 335 30.40 -0.44 -3.04
N PHE A 336 29.28 -1.15 -3.05
CA PHE A 336 28.53 -1.54 -1.86
C PHE A 336 28.87 -2.97 -1.43
N LYS A 337 29.04 -3.17 -0.11
CA LYS A 337 29.22 -4.48 0.52
C LYS A 337 28.14 -4.73 1.54
N GLU A 338 27.59 -5.93 1.57
CA GLU A 338 26.69 -6.36 2.63
C GLU A 338 27.40 -6.32 3.99
N ILE A 339 26.72 -5.75 4.98
CA ILE A 339 27.20 -5.67 6.37
C ILE A 339 26.21 -6.30 7.37
N GLY A 340 25.01 -6.66 6.93
CA GLY A 340 24.02 -7.33 7.76
C GLY A 340 22.72 -7.58 7.02
N THR A 341 21.89 -8.45 7.57
CA THR A 341 20.55 -8.76 7.07
C THR A 341 19.56 -8.74 8.23
N ILE A 342 18.40 -8.14 8.02
CA ILE A 342 17.27 -8.14 8.96
C ILE A 342 16.08 -8.79 8.25
N GLU A 343 15.43 -9.76 8.90
CA GLU A 343 14.24 -10.40 8.35
C GLU A 343 13.11 -9.39 8.17
N GLY A 344 12.41 -9.49 7.03
CA GLY A 344 11.19 -8.74 6.77
C GLY A 344 10.00 -9.42 7.45
N PHE A 345 8.88 -8.70 7.52
CA PHE A 345 7.64 -9.25 8.10
C PHE A 345 6.80 -10.00 7.06
N GLY A 346 7.34 -10.28 5.87
CA GLY A 346 6.60 -10.88 4.76
C GLY A 346 5.62 -9.89 4.15
N THR A 347 4.34 -10.07 4.46
CA THR A 347 3.29 -9.17 3.98
C THR A 347 2.70 -8.44 5.18
N SER A 348 2.88 -7.13 5.25
CA SER A 348 2.46 -6.26 6.35
C SER A 348 1.93 -4.96 5.78
N GLN A 349 0.65 -4.62 5.93
CA GLN A 349 0.12 -3.33 5.47
C GLN A 349 0.23 -2.22 6.55
N MET A 350 0.85 -2.55 7.70
CA MET A 350 1.14 -1.63 8.80
C MET A 350 2.59 -1.17 8.76
N PRO A 351 2.89 0.07 9.22
CA PRO A 351 4.25 0.54 9.26
C PRO A 351 5.14 -0.33 10.16
N ARG A 352 6.29 -0.76 9.65
CA ARG A 352 7.29 -1.51 10.42
C ARG A 352 8.54 -0.69 10.60
N ASN A 353 9.00 -0.59 11.84
CA ASN A 353 10.19 0.14 12.21
C ASN A 353 11.33 -0.85 12.41
N TYR A 354 12.46 -0.55 11.78
CA TYR A 354 13.66 -1.35 11.85
C TYR A 354 14.84 -0.50 12.25
N ALA A 355 15.81 -1.15 12.87
CA ALA A 355 17.10 -0.55 13.19
C ALA A 355 18.20 -1.57 13.00
N PHE A 356 19.33 -1.10 12.49
CA PHE A 356 20.57 -1.85 12.38
C PHE A 356 21.73 -0.98 12.86
N PHE A 357 22.70 -1.59 13.56
CA PHE A 357 23.89 -0.90 14.02
C PHE A 357 25.10 -1.37 13.21
N ASP A 358 25.75 -0.43 12.53
CA ASP A 358 27.09 -0.63 12.00
C ASP A 358 28.12 -0.29 13.10
N GLU A 359 28.64 -1.33 13.74
CA GLU A 359 29.55 -1.23 14.88
C GLU A 359 30.97 -0.76 14.52
N ILE A 360 31.36 -0.83 13.24
CA ILE A 360 32.70 -0.43 12.77
C ILE A 360 32.56 0.47 11.54
N PRO A 361 31.94 1.65 11.67
CA PRO A 361 31.66 2.51 10.52
C PRO A 361 32.94 3.12 9.94
N LEU A 362 32.91 3.43 8.65
CA LEU A 362 33.96 4.16 7.97
C LEU A 362 33.87 5.66 8.29
N ASN A 363 34.98 6.39 8.08
CA ASN A 363 35.03 7.84 8.22
C ASN A 363 33.90 8.53 7.43
N ILE A 364 33.70 8.12 6.18
CA ILE A 364 32.48 8.41 5.42
C ILE A 364 31.86 7.07 5.09
N SER A 365 30.63 6.86 5.57
CA SER A 365 29.87 5.65 5.31
C SER A 365 28.62 6.00 4.52
N TYR A 366 28.45 5.36 3.36
CA TYR A 366 27.22 5.39 2.58
C TYR A 366 26.45 4.10 2.82
N TYR A 367 25.16 4.19 3.12
CA TYR A 367 24.29 3.05 3.36
C TYR A 367 23.13 3.03 2.38
N ARG A 368 22.74 1.82 1.98
CA ARG A 368 21.46 1.56 1.31
C ARG A 368 20.91 0.21 1.78
N LEU A 369 19.63 0.01 1.54
CA LEU A 369 18.94 -1.25 1.76
C LEU A 369 18.70 -1.92 0.42
N LYS A 370 18.98 -3.21 0.36
CA LYS A 370 18.51 -4.11 -0.69
C LYS A 370 17.42 -4.99 -0.10
N GLN A 371 16.19 -4.72 -0.48
CA GLN A 371 15.06 -5.57 -0.11
C GLN A 371 15.06 -6.81 -0.99
N VAL A 372 14.74 -7.96 -0.42
CA VAL A 372 14.62 -9.25 -1.12
C VAL A 372 13.28 -9.87 -0.78
N ASP A 373 12.54 -10.27 -1.81
CA ASP A 373 11.24 -10.92 -1.67
C ASP A 373 11.38 -12.44 -1.57
N PHE A 374 10.33 -13.15 -1.14
CA PHE A 374 10.33 -14.62 -1.03
C PHE A 374 10.52 -15.34 -2.37
N ASP A 375 10.18 -14.69 -3.48
CA ASP A 375 10.37 -15.19 -4.85
C ASP A 375 11.77 -14.88 -5.42
N GLY A 376 12.62 -14.18 -4.64
CA GLY A 376 13.99 -13.82 -5.02
C GLY A 376 14.13 -12.50 -5.77
N ASN A 377 13.03 -11.79 -6.04
CA ASN A 377 13.09 -10.43 -6.58
C ASN A 377 13.74 -9.47 -5.56
N SER A 378 14.38 -8.40 -6.04
CA SER A 378 15.01 -7.42 -5.16
C SER A 378 14.92 -5.99 -5.67
N SER A 379 14.79 -5.05 -4.75
CA SER A 379 14.77 -3.60 -5.00
C SER A 379 15.79 -2.89 -4.10
N LEU A 380 16.24 -1.69 -4.52
CA LEU A 380 17.21 -0.88 -3.77
C LEU A 380 16.54 0.40 -3.24
N SER A 381 16.89 0.79 -2.02
CA SER A 381 16.51 2.09 -1.46
C SER A 381 17.37 3.24 -2.01
N LYS A 382 17.01 4.48 -1.62
CA LYS A 382 17.92 5.62 -1.68
C LYS A 382 19.20 5.36 -0.85
N ILE A 383 20.26 6.09 -1.16
CA ILE A 383 21.52 6.07 -0.39
C ILE A 383 21.46 7.18 0.67
N VAL A 384 21.86 6.87 1.90
CA VAL A 384 22.09 7.85 2.98
C VAL A 384 23.55 7.80 3.42
N SER A 385 24.08 8.91 3.94
CA SER A 385 25.49 9.00 4.33
C SER A 385 25.65 9.50 5.75
N VAL A 386 26.66 8.99 6.45
CA VAL A 386 27.13 9.51 7.74
C VAL A 386 28.61 9.83 7.62
N ILE A 387 28.96 11.07 8.00
CA ILE A 387 30.34 11.48 8.19
C ILE A 387 30.66 11.33 9.67
N ASN A 388 31.59 10.43 9.97
CA ASN A 388 32.11 10.20 11.31
C ASN A 388 33.31 11.10 11.50
N GLU A 389 33.06 12.37 11.88
CA GLU A 389 34.13 13.22 12.36
C GLU A 389 34.80 12.50 13.54
N GLU A 390 36.08 12.17 13.34
CA GLU A 390 36.96 11.35 14.19
C GLU A 390 36.69 9.83 14.19
N SER A 391 37.23 9.10 13.19
CA SER A 391 37.15 7.63 13.11
C SER A 391 38.03 6.92 14.17
N ARG A 392 37.53 5.78 14.70
CA ARG A 392 38.28 4.82 15.55
C ARG A 392 39.19 3.88 14.73
N GLU A 393 39.53 4.19 13.48
CA GLU A 393 40.23 3.22 12.63
C GLU A 393 41.54 2.75 13.28
N LEU A 394 41.57 1.46 13.63
CA LEU A 394 42.77 0.75 14.02
C LEU A 394 43.67 0.64 12.78
N VAL A 395 44.79 1.33 12.81
CA VAL A 395 45.78 1.31 11.73
C VAL A 395 46.94 0.42 12.14
N LEU A 396 47.29 -0.51 11.27
CA LEU A 396 48.51 -1.29 11.38
C LEU A 396 49.62 -0.61 10.61
N PHE A 397 50.75 -0.38 11.27
CA PHE A 397 51.90 0.27 10.65
C PHE A 397 53.22 -0.20 11.28
N PRO A 398 54.35 -0.16 10.55
CA PRO A 398 54.39 -0.03 9.10
C PRO A 398 53.76 -1.26 8.43
N ASN A 399 53.18 -1.07 7.24
CA ASN A 399 52.76 -2.18 6.40
C ASN A 399 53.14 -1.83 4.96
N PRO A 400 54.12 -2.51 4.35
CA PRO A 400 54.81 -3.72 4.82
C PRO A 400 55.74 -3.51 6.04
N ALA A 401 56.00 -4.58 6.81
CA ALA A 401 56.74 -4.57 8.07
C ALA A 401 58.00 -5.46 8.02
N HIS A 402 59.04 -5.08 8.78
CA HIS A 402 60.23 -5.92 9.01
C HIS A 402 60.10 -6.66 10.35
N ASP A 403 60.60 -6.13 11.46
CA ASP A 403 60.64 -6.89 12.72
C ASP A 403 59.49 -6.55 13.67
N LYS A 404 58.85 -5.40 13.46
CA LYS A 404 57.83 -4.86 14.34
C LYS A 404 56.63 -4.36 13.57
N LEU A 405 55.46 -4.55 14.18
CA LEU A 405 54.18 -4.01 13.74
C LEU A 405 53.52 -3.29 14.91
N PHE A 406 52.93 -2.14 14.64
CA PHE A 406 52.29 -1.28 15.62
C PHE A 406 50.80 -1.14 15.32
N ILE A 407 50.01 -1.06 16.38
CA ILE A 407 48.59 -0.74 16.35
C ILE A 407 48.43 0.72 16.79
N ASN A 408 47.98 1.60 15.89
CA ASN A 408 47.53 2.94 16.27
C ASN A 408 46.04 2.90 16.59
N ALA A 409 45.68 3.34 17.80
CA ALA A 409 44.31 3.45 18.26
C ALA A 409 44.11 4.78 19.01
N PRO A 410 44.06 5.92 18.30
CA PRO A 410 44.24 7.26 18.87
C PRO A 410 43.14 7.73 19.85
N LYS A 411 42.14 6.88 20.17
CA LYS A 411 41.01 7.18 21.07
C LYS A 411 40.71 6.05 22.06
N LEU A 412 41.64 5.10 22.25
CA LEU A 412 41.57 4.15 23.36
C LEU A 412 42.52 4.60 24.46
N ASP A 413 42.01 4.72 25.69
CA ASP A 413 42.82 5.02 26.86
C ASP A 413 43.50 3.74 27.35
N ASN A 414 44.83 3.67 27.22
CA ASN A 414 45.65 2.51 27.58
C ASN A 414 45.11 1.17 27.02
N PRO A 415 44.97 1.03 25.68
CA PRO A 415 44.35 -0.14 25.09
C PRO A 415 45.15 -1.41 25.39
N VAL A 416 44.41 -2.50 25.54
CA VAL A 416 44.97 -3.86 25.56
C VAL A 416 44.27 -4.66 24.47
N PHE A 417 45.07 -5.21 23.55
CA PHE A 417 44.61 -5.97 22.41
C PHE A 417 44.90 -7.46 22.60
N ASP A 418 43.88 -8.29 22.43
CA ASP A 418 44.03 -9.73 22.24
C ASP A 418 44.19 -10.00 20.73
N ILE A 419 45.38 -10.38 20.30
CA ILE A 419 45.70 -10.59 18.89
C ILE A 419 45.87 -12.06 18.53
N SER A 420 45.44 -12.42 17.31
CA SER A 420 45.71 -13.70 16.67
C SER A 420 46.22 -13.47 15.24
N ILE A 421 47.40 -13.99 14.90
CA ILE A 421 47.98 -13.91 13.54
C ILE A 421 47.86 -15.26 12.84
N TYR A 422 47.43 -15.24 11.59
CA TYR A 422 47.28 -16.40 10.71
C TYR A 422 48.12 -16.24 9.45
N ASP A 423 48.71 -17.34 8.98
CA ASP A 423 49.37 -17.38 7.67
C ASP A 423 48.35 -17.45 6.51
N ASN A 424 48.85 -17.46 5.27
CA ASN A 424 48.03 -17.47 4.06
C ASN A 424 47.20 -18.77 3.86
N ILE A 425 47.43 -19.81 4.66
CA ILE A 425 46.62 -21.04 4.66
C ILE A 425 45.70 -21.13 5.89
N GLY A 426 45.61 -20.07 6.69
CA GLY A 426 44.71 -19.98 7.85
C GLY A 426 45.22 -20.67 9.10
N ARG A 427 46.49 -21.07 9.17
CA ARG A 427 47.09 -21.63 10.38
C ARG A 427 47.45 -20.52 11.34
N ASN A 428 47.01 -20.65 12.60
CA ASN A 428 47.35 -19.70 13.66
C ASN A 428 48.84 -19.78 14.00
N ILE A 429 49.54 -18.66 13.90
CA ILE A 429 51.00 -18.55 14.11
C ILE A 429 51.32 -17.90 15.46
N LEU A 430 50.49 -16.94 15.90
CA LEU A 430 50.72 -16.19 17.13
C LEU A 430 49.40 -15.87 17.80
N ASN A 431 49.32 -16.06 19.12
CA ASN A 431 48.30 -15.47 19.97
C ASN A 431 48.99 -14.71 21.10
N LYS A 432 48.62 -13.44 21.30
CA LYS A 432 49.25 -12.62 22.34
C LYS A 432 48.30 -11.54 22.82
N ARG A 433 48.47 -11.14 24.08
CA ARG A 433 47.87 -9.93 24.64
C ARG A 433 48.94 -8.83 24.69
N ILE A 434 48.69 -7.71 24.04
CA ILE A 434 49.69 -6.63 23.82
C ILE A 434 49.06 -5.24 24.01
N SER A 435 49.89 -4.22 24.24
CA SER A 435 49.44 -2.83 24.32
C SER A 435 49.32 -2.17 22.95
N ASN A 436 50.37 -2.19 22.15
CA ASN A 436 50.41 -1.53 20.83
C ASN A 436 51.53 -2.04 19.92
N GLU A 437 52.56 -2.70 20.46
CA GLU A 437 53.69 -3.25 19.70
C GLU A 437 53.60 -4.78 19.57
N ILE A 438 53.88 -5.28 18.37
CA ILE A 438 53.92 -6.69 18.02
C ILE A 438 55.30 -6.99 17.44
N ASP A 439 56.03 -7.90 18.09
CA ASP A 439 57.27 -8.47 17.55
C ASP A 439 56.92 -9.58 16.55
N ILE A 440 57.34 -9.38 15.30
CA ILE A 440 57.14 -10.29 14.17
C ILE A 440 58.48 -10.76 13.58
N SER A 441 59.60 -10.55 14.28
CA SER A 441 60.95 -10.94 13.84
C SER A 441 61.08 -12.45 13.54
N GLN A 442 60.27 -13.27 14.22
CA GLN A 442 60.24 -14.72 14.05
C GLN A 442 59.36 -15.20 12.89
N LEU A 443 58.62 -14.29 12.23
CA LEU A 443 57.78 -14.63 11.08
C LEU A 443 58.62 -14.60 9.80
N ASN A 444 58.45 -15.64 8.97
CA ASN A 444 58.99 -15.64 7.61
C ASN A 444 58.30 -14.56 6.75
N SER A 445 58.99 -14.09 5.70
CA SER A 445 58.42 -13.17 4.71
C SER A 445 57.15 -13.74 4.08
N GLY A 446 56.10 -12.94 3.96
CA GLY A 446 54.79 -13.40 3.50
C GLY A 446 53.64 -12.45 3.84
N ILE A 447 52.42 -12.84 3.45
CA ILE A 447 51.18 -12.13 3.75
C ILE A 447 50.51 -12.83 4.92
N PHE A 448 50.11 -12.03 5.91
CA PHE A 448 49.46 -12.50 7.13
C PHE A 448 48.13 -11.80 7.34
N GLU A 449 47.20 -12.52 7.95
CA GLU A 449 45.96 -11.97 8.49
C GLU A 449 46.11 -11.84 10.01
N ILE A 450 45.74 -10.68 10.55
CA ILE A 450 45.73 -10.43 11.99
C ILE A 450 44.32 -10.08 12.42
N VAL A 451 43.87 -10.80 13.44
CA VAL A 451 42.64 -10.58 14.16
C VAL A 451 43.00 -9.86 15.46
N ILE A 452 42.36 -8.73 15.71
CA ILE A 452 42.61 -7.84 16.85
C ILE A 452 41.30 -7.72 17.62
N THR A 453 41.29 -8.13 18.88
CA THR A 453 40.13 -8.00 19.76
C THR A 453 40.43 -6.98 20.86
N THR A 454 39.56 -5.98 21.02
CA THR A 454 39.63 -4.98 22.09
C THR A 454 38.22 -4.53 22.47
N GLU A 455 37.95 -4.31 23.76
CA GLU A 455 36.62 -3.92 24.26
C GLU A 455 35.47 -4.83 23.75
N GLY A 456 35.75 -6.12 23.50
CA GLY A 456 34.78 -7.08 22.94
C GLY A 456 34.57 -7.00 21.41
N VAL A 457 35.22 -6.05 20.73
CA VAL A 457 35.14 -5.87 19.27
C VAL A 457 36.31 -6.57 18.57
N LYS A 458 36.01 -7.37 17.55
CA LYS A 458 36.98 -8.10 16.74
C LYS A 458 37.19 -7.41 15.38
N THR A 459 38.42 -7.03 15.07
CA THR A 459 38.81 -6.39 13.81
C THR A 459 39.82 -7.27 13.07
N THR A 460 39.61 -7.51 11.78
CA THR A 460 40.56 -8.25 10.94
C THR A 460 41.27 -7.28 9.99
N LYS A 461 42.59 -7.38 9.93
CA LYS A 461 43.45 -6.61 9.02
C LYS A 461 44.48 -7.54 8.37
N ARG A 462 45.14 -7.08 7.31
CA ARG A 462 46.22 -7.81 6.63
C ARG A 462 47.50 -6.99 6.66
N PHE A 463 48.63 -7.66 6.81
CA PHE A 463 49.95 -7.05 6.68
C PHE A 463 50.91 -7.95 5.89
N THR A 464 51.92 -7.33 5.29
CA THR A 464 53.00 -8.02 4.58
C THR A 464 54.28 -7.95 5.40
N LYS A 465 54.92 -9.08 5.66
CA LYS A 465 56.26 -9.18 6.26
C LYS A 465 57.30 -9.31 5.15
N TYR A 466 58.34 -8.48 5.20
CA TYR A 466 59.53 -8.61 4.36
C TYR A 466 60.70 -9.25 5.08
#